data_AF-A0A951I3L4-F1
#
_entry.id   AF-A0A951I3L4-F1
#
_cell.length_a   1.000
_cell.length_b   1.000
_cell.length_c   1.000
_cell.angle_alpha   90.00
_cell.angle_beta   90.00
_cell.angle_gamma   90.00
#
_symmetry.space_group_name_H-M   'P 1'
#
loop_
_entity.id
_entity.type
_entity.pdbx_description
1 polymer ?
#
loop_
_entity_poly.entity_id
_entity_poly.type
_entity_poly.pdbx_seq_one_letter_code
_entity_poly.pdbx_strand_id
1 'polypeptide(L)'
;MTIDPARRQAIPAGTPVALARTLPVQNREVETVGDHIAEATVYLRKKQSANALRALHQAQAATNHALALNQQPEGGNKELLLTLNELSAAEHAIQRGALEEAVRQLNALNHRLDELNH
;
A
#
# COMPACT_ATOMS: atom_id res chain seq x y z
N MET A 1 35.10 -44.52 24.65
CA MET A 1 33.62 -44.58 24.69
C MET A 1 33.21 -43.81 25.94
N THR A 2 32.61 -42.63 25.94
CA THR A 2 32.11 -41.70 24.92
C THR A 2 32.03 -40.35 25.65
N ILE A 3 32.44 -39.24 25.02
CA ILE A 3 32.31 -37.90 25.60
C ILE A 3 30.94 -37.37 25.15
N ASP A 4 30.00 -37.23 26.09
CA ASP A 4 28.67 -36.69 25.81
C ASP A 4 28.66 -35.14 25.96
N PRO A 5 28.07 -34.43 24.99
CA PRO A 5 28.22 -32.99 24.84
C PRO A 5 27.22 -32.18 25.67
N ALA A 6 27.66 -30.95 25.93
CA ALA A 6 26.95 -29.80 26.46
C ALA A 6 25.45 -29.66 26.13
N ARG A 7 24.84 -28.78 26.95
CA ARG A 7 23.65 -27.92 26.69
C ARG A 7 22.36 -28.56 27.26
N ARG A 8 21.71 -27.98 28.27
CA ARG A 8 21.11 -26.63 28.22
C ARG A 8 21.01 -26.05 29.64
N GLN A 9 21.63 -24.89 29.79
CA GLN A 9 21.44 -24.01 30.93
C GLN A 9 19.98 -23.57 30.98
N ALA A 10 19.38 -23.71 32.16
CA ALA A 10 18.11 -23.09 32.50
C ALA A 10 18.30 -21.56 32.49
N ILE A 11 17.55 -20.87 31.63
CA ILE A 11 17.41 -19.41 31.69
C ILE A 11 16.02 -19.14 32.26
N PRO A 12 15.88 -18.46 33.41
CA PRO A 12 14.57 -18.12 33.96
C PRO A 12 13.86 -17.14 33.03
N ALA A 13 12.57 -17.42 32.78
CA ALA A 13 11.67 -16.60 32.00
C ALA A 13 11.48 -15.24 32.69
N GLY A 14 12.15 -14.23 32.15
CA GLY A 14 12.11 -12.86 32.63
C GLY A 14 12.39 -11.91 31.49
N THR A 15 11.71 -12.08 30.36
CA THR A 15 11.69 -11.04 29.32
C THR A 15 10.67 -10.00 29.77
N PRO A 16 11.07 -8.75 30.07
CA PRO A 16 10.08 -7.71 30.25
C PRO A 16 9.30 -7.61 28.95
N VAL A 17 7.97 -7.61 29.07
CA VAL A 17 7.04 -7.27 27.98
C VAL A 17 7.54 -5.93 27.45
N ALA A 18 8.28 -5.97 26.35
CA ALA A 18 8.53 -4.79 25.56
C ALA A 18 7.12 -4.31 25.24
N LEU A 19 6.73 -3.20 25.87
CA LEU A 19 5.62 -2.41 25.42
C LEU A 19 6.01 -2.10 23.98
N ALA A 20 5.54 -2.92 23.04
CA ALA A 20 5.56 -2.59 21.66
C ALA A 20 4.77 -1.30 21.64
N ARG A 21 5.49 -0.16 21.62
CA ARG A 21 5.03 0.96 20.82
C ARG A 21 4.82 0.32 19.46
N THR A 22 3.60 -0.15 19.25
CA THR A 22 3.04 -0.29 17.92
C THR A 22 3.19 1.11 17.36
N LEU A 23 4.33 1.31 16.69
CA LEU A 23 4.42 2.26 15.60
C LEU A 23 3.10 2.07 14.86
N PRO A 24 2.34 3.16 14.61
CA PRO A 24 1.07 3.02 13.90
C PRO A 24 1.36 2.09 12.74
N VAL A 25 0.58 1.02 12.59
CA VAL A 25 0.76 0.03 11.52
C VAL A 25 0.88 0.86 10.26
N GLN A 26 2.12 1.15 9.84
CA GLN A 26 2.37 1.88 8.62
C GLN A 26 1.83 0.91 7.61
N ASN A 27 0.67 1.25 7.06
CA ASN A 27 -0.13 0.35 6.27
C ASN A 27 0.72 0.05 5.05
N ARG A 28 1.48 -1.04 5.09
CA ARG A 28 2.37 -1.49 4.01
C ARG A 28 1.62 -1.58 2.69
N GLU A 29 0.32 -1.86 2.79
CA GLU A 29 -0.61 -1.83 1.67
C GLU A 29 -0.81 -0.42 1.09
N VAL A 30 -0.91 0.63 1.91
CA VAL A 30 -1.00 2.03 1.45
C VAL A 30 0.29 2.46 0.73
N GLU A 31 1.46 2.08 1.26
CA GLU A 31 2.74 2.30 0.57
C GLU A 31 2.77 1.57 -0.78
N THR A 32 2.32 0.30 -0.81
CA THR A 32 2.20 -0.49 -2.04
C THR A 32 1.21 0.14 -3.05
N VAL A 33 0.12 0.76 -2.58
CA VAL A 33 -0.80 1.51 -3.43
C VAL A 33 -0.10 2.71 -4.07
N GLY A 34 0.67 3.48 -3.29
CA GLY A 34 1.49 4.58 -3.78
C GLY A 34 2.50 4.16 -4.84
N ASP A 35 3.22 3.06 -4.60
CA ASP A 35 4.19 2.51 -5.55
C ASP A 35 3.56 2.19 -6.90
N HIS A 36 2.39 1.52 -6.90
CA HIS A 36 1.68 1.18 -8.13
C HIS A 36 1.10 2.41 -8.84
N ILE A 37 0.70 3.46 -8.11
CA ILE A 37 0.27 4.74 -8.70
C ILE A 37 1.44 5.46 -9.37
N ALA A 38 2.60 5.48 -8.72
CA ALA A 38 3.82 6.02 -9.29
C ALA A 38 4.23 5.24 -10.55
N GLU A 39 4.16 3.91 -10.51
CA GLU A 39 4.45 3.05 -11.65
C GLU A 39 3.49 3.32 -12.83
N ALA A 40 2.19 3.40 -12.57
CA ALA A 40 1.17 3.73 -13.56
C ALA A 40 1.46 5.10 -14.22
N THR A 41 1.88 6.09 -13.43
CA THR A 41 2.24 7.42 -13.91
C THR A 41 3.46 7.37 -14.84
N VAL A 42 4.47 6.58 -14.51
CA VAL A 42 5.65 6.37 -15.37
C VAL A 42 5.23 5.71 -16.69
N TYR A 43 4.37 4.70 -16.66
CA TYR A 43 3.89 4.04 -17.88
C TYR A 43 3.08 4.99 -18.77
N LEU A 44 2.23 5.84 -18.19
CA LEU A 44 1.48 6.84 -18.94
C LEU A 44 2.39 7.87 -19.62
N ARG A 45 3.43 8.35 -18.93
CA ARG A 45 4.44 9.24 -19.52
C ARG A 45 5.17 8.58 -20.70
N LYS A 46 5.33 7.27 -20.66
CA LYS A 46 5.90 6.45 -21.76
C LYS A 46 4.86 6.05 -22.83
N LYS A 47 3.61 6.51 -22.73
CA LYS A 47 2.49 6.13 -23.60
C LYS A 47 2.19 4.63 -23.61
N GLN A 48 2.52 3.93 -22.53
CA GLN A 48 2.32 2.49 -22.36
C GLN A 48 1.01 2.22 -21.61
N SER A 49 -0.12 2.56 -22.23
CA SER A 49 -1.45 2.52 -21.58
C SER A 49 -1.82 1.15 -21.02
N ALA A 50 -1.44 0.05 -21.70
CA ALA A 50 -1.69 -1.31 -21.22
C ALA A 50 -0.95 -1.62 -19.90
N ASN A 51 0.30 -1.18 -19.78
CA ASN A 51 1.07 -1.36 -18.54
C ASN A 51 0.56 -0.44 -17.43
N ALA A 52 0.16 0.79 -17.77
CA ALA A 52 -0.47 1.70 -16.83
C ALA A 52 -1.76 1.11 -16.23
N LEU A 53 -2.61 0.49 -17.07
CA LEU A 53 -3.83 -0.17 -16.59
C LEU A 53 -3.52 -1.35 -15.66
N ARG A 54 -2.49 -2.15 -15.97
CA ARG A 54 -2.08 -3.26 -15.09
C ARG A 54 -1.61 -2.75 -13.73
N ALA A 55 -0.83 -1.68 -13.70
CA ALA A 55 -0.39 -1.05 -12.46
C ALA A 55 -1.59 -0.47 -11.67
N LEU A 56 -2.58 0.14 -12.33
CA LEU A 56 -3.80 0.59 -11.66
C LEU A 56 -4.61 -0.56 -11.06
N HIS A 57 -4.73 -1.69 -11.76
CA HIS A 57 -5.40 -2.88 -11.22
C HIS A 57 -4.68 -3.42 -9.98
N GLN A 58 -3.35 -3.37 -9.96
CA GLN A 58 -2.56 -3.72 -8.77
C GLN A 58 -2.79 -2.75 -7.61
N ALA A 59 -2.83 -1.43 -7.88
CA ALA A 59 -3.16 -0.41 -6.89
C ALA A 59 -4.58 -0.61 -6.30
N GLN A 60 -5.56 -0.93 -7.15
CA GLN A 60 -6.93 -1.23 -6.72
C GLN A 60 -6.98 -2.50 -5.85
N ALA A 61 -6.24 -3.54 -6.22
CA ALA A 61 -6.17 -4.78 -5.45
C ALA A 61 -5.55 -4.54 -4.06
N ALA A 62 -4.43 -3.80 -3.99
CA ALA A 62 -3.80 -3.43 -2.73
C ALA A 62 -4.71 -2.53 -1.87
N THR A 63 -5.45 -1.60 -2.48
CA THR A 63 -6.43 -0.76 -1.77
C THR A 63 -7.57 -1.59 -1.18
N ASN A 64 -8.11 -2.55 -1.95
CA ASN A 64 -9.14 -3.48 -1.46
C ASN A 64 -8.61 -4.36 -0.32
N HIS A 65 -7.36 -4.81 -0.41
CA HIS A 65 -6.74 -5.59 0.65
C HIS A 65 -6.52 -4.75 1.91
N ALA A 66 -6.08 -3.50 1.77
CA ALA A 66 -5.99 -2.53 2.87
C ALA A 66 -7.35 -2.29 3.54
N LEU A 67 -8.43 -2.17 2.76
CA LEU A 67 -9.80 -2.06 3.26
C LEU A 67 -10.24 -3.31 4.04
N ALA A 68 -9.89 -4.50 3.56
CA ALA A 68 -10.23 -5.76 4.22
C ALA A 68 -9.46 -5.95 5.54
N LEU A 69 -8.23 -5.45 5.63
CA LEU A 69 -7.39 -5.53 6.81
C LEU A 69 -7.70 -4.42 7.85
N ASN A 70 -8.18 -3.26 7.42
CA ASN A 70 -8.59 -2.17 8.32
C ASN A 70 -9.92 -2.50 9.01
N GLN A 71 -9.83 -3.14 10.17
CA GLN A 71 -10.97 -3.43 11.06
C GLN A 71 -11.42 -2.23 11.91
N GLN A 72 -10.79 -1.06 11.77
CA GLN A 72 -11.14 0.15 12.52
C GLN A 72 -12.03 1.08 11.67
N PRO A 73 -13.28 1.35 12.09
CA PRO A 73 -14.25 2.13 11.32
C PRO A 73 -14.01 3.65 11.32
N GLU A 74 -13.06 4.15 12.10
CA GLU A 74 -12.87 5.59 12.32
C GLU A 74 -11.78 6.13 11.38
N GLY A 75 -12.18 6.75 10.26
CA GLY A 75 -11.32 7.58 9.41
C GLY A 75 -10.67 6.89 8.21
N GLY A 76 -9.86 5.85 8.41
CA GLY A 76 -9.04 5.24 7.36
C GLY A 76 -9.81 4.59 6.21
N ASN A 77 -10.97 4.00 6.49
CA ASN A 77 -11.78 3.34 5.46
C ASN A 77 -12.42 4.31 4.47
N LYS A 78 -12.85 5.50 4.91
CA LYS A 78 -13.45 6.49 4.01
C LYS A 78 -12.43 6.94 2.96
N GLU A 79 -11.20 7.12 3.40
CA GLU A 79 -10.12 7.61 2.55
C GLU A 79 -9.67 6.55 1.55
N LEU A 80 -9.52 5.29 1.99
CA LEU A 80 -9.25 4.17 1.08
C LEU A 80 -10.37 3.96 0.05
N LEU A 81 -11.63 4.15 0.43
CA LEU A 81 -12.77 4.12 -0.52
C LEU A 81 -12.71 5.27 -1.53
N LEU A 82 -12.27 6.47 -1.09
CA LEU A 82 -12.07 7.60 -2.00
C LEU A 82 -10.92 7.31 -2.98
N THR A 83 -9.79 6.79 -2.50
CA THR A 83 -8.67 6.33 -3.33
C THR A 83 -9.14 5.34 -4.39
N LEU A 84 -10.00 4.39 -4.03
CA LEU A 84 -10.51 3.39 -4.96
C LEU A 84 -11.38 4.00 -6.08
N ASN A 85 -12.21 4.99 -5.73
CA ASN A 85 -13.01 5.74 -6.71
C ASN A 85 -12.14 6.59 -7.64
N GLU A 86 -11.11 7.25 -7.11
CA GLU A 86 -10.17 8.07 -7.89
C GLU A 86 -9.32 7.20 -8.85
N LEU A 87 -8.88 6.01 -8.41
CA LEU A 87 -8.22 5.03 -9.27
C LEU A 87 -9.13 4.58 -10.43
N SER A 88 -10.42 4.36 -10.16
CA SER A 88 -11.40 4.01 -11.19
C SER A 88 -11.62 5.15 -12.19
N ALA A 89 -11.64 6.41 -11.73
CA ALA A 89 -11.72 7.57 -12.63
C ALA A 89 -10.49 7.68 -13.54
N ALA A 90 -9.29 7.47 -12.99
CA ALA A 90 -8.05 7.44 -13.76
C ALA A 90 -8.03 6.30 -14.79
N GLU A 91 -8.51 5.12 -14.42
CA GLU A 91 -8.67 3.99 -15.34
C GLU A 91 -9.57 4.35 -16.53
N HIS A 92 -10.74 4.94 -16.28
CA HIS A 92 -11.65 5.38 -17.33
C HIS A 92 -11.01 6.46 -18.22
N ALA A 93 -10.24 7.39 -17.66
CA ALA A 93 -9.50 8.38 -18.43
C ALA A 93 -8.48 7.71 -19.38
N ILE A 94 -7.73 6.71 -18.91
CA ILE A 94 -6.78 5.95 -19.75
C ILE A 94 -7.51 5.19 -20.86
N GLN A 95 -8.62 4.52 -20.55
CA GLN A 95 -9.40 3.76 -21.52
C GLN A 95 -9.98 4.65 -22.63
N ARG A 96 -10.34 5.90 -22.31
CA ARG A 96 -10.79 6.90 -23.30
C ARG A 96 -9.65 7.59 -24.05
N GLY A 97 -8.39 7.24 -23.77
CA GLY A 97 -7.20 7.85 -24.38
C GLY A 97 -6.82 9.21 -23.80
N ALA A 98 -7.46 9.67 -22.73
CA ALA A 98 -7.18 10.92 -22.04
C ALA A 98 -5.98 10.77 -21.08
N LEU A 99 -4.80 10.43 -21.64
CA LEU A 99 -3.63 10.06 -20.84
C LEU A 99 -3.10 11.20 -19.96
N GLU A 100 -3.13 12.44 -20.44
CA GLU A 100 -2.69 13.61 -19.66
C GLU A 100 -3.64 13.90 -18.48
N GLU A 101 -4.93 13.69 -18.68
CA GLU A 101 -5.93 13.78 -17.61
C GLU A 101 -5.67 12.71 -16.56
N ALA A 102 -5.46 11.46 -16.98
CA ALA A 102 -5.12 10.36 -16.08
C ALA A 102 -3.83 10.64 -15.28
N VAL A 103 -2.78 11.17 -15.92
CA VAL A 103 -1.54 11.55 -15.21
C VAL A 103 -1.81 12.63 -14.15
N ARG A 104 -2.61 13.65 -14.47
CA ARG A 104 -2.96 14.70 -13.49
C ARG A 104 -3.74 14.13 -12.30
N GLN A 105 -4.72 13.26 -12.58
CA GLN A 105 -5.51 12.59 -11.53
C GLN A 105 -4.62 11.71 -10.63
N LEU A 106 -3.73 10.92 -11.22
CA LEU A 106 -2.82 10.06 -10.44
C LEU A 106 -1.80 10.84 -9.61
N ASN A 107 -1.25 11.94 -10.12
CA ASN A 107 -0.35 12.79 -9.32
C ASN A 107 -1.09 13.44 -8.14
N ALA A 108 -2.32 13.90 -8.35
CA ALA A 108 -3.14 14.47 -7.27
C ALA A 108 -3.46 13.43 -6.20
N LEU A 109 -3.83 12.22 -6.62
CA LEU A 109 -4.07 11.10 -5.71
C LEU A 109 -2.81 10.72 -4.92
N ASN A 110 -1.65 10.64 -5.58
CA ASN A 110 -0.40 10.31 -4.90
C ASN A 110 -0.03 11.34 -3.84
N HIS A 111 -0.19 12.63 -4.14
CA HIS A 111 0.07 13.69 -3.18
C HIS A 111 -0.83 13.59 -1.95
N ARG A 112 -2.12 13.27 -2.15
CA ARG A 112 -3.08 13.07 -1.08
C ARG A 112 -2.73 11.84 -0.22
N LEU A 113 -2.30 10.75 -0.83
CA LEU A 113 -1.80 9.57 -0.11
C LEU A 113 -0.56 9.88 0.73
N ASP A 114 0.36 10.70 0.23
CA ASP A 114 1.53 11.17 0.98
C ASP A 114 1.12 12.02 2.19
N GLU A 115 0.11 12.88 2.07
CA GLU A 115 -0.43 13.67 3.19
C GLU A 115 -1.07 12.82 4.29
N LEU A 116 -1.61 11.65 3.95
CA LEU A 116 -2.24 10.74 4.92
C LEU A 116 -1.23 9.89 5.71
N ASN A 117 0.00 9.77 5.19
CA ASN A 117 1.07 9.00 5.82
C ASN A 117 1.99 9.85 6.71
N HIS A 118 1.78 11.17 6.79
CA HIS A 118 2.53 12.12 7.63
C HIS A 118 1.71 12.66 8.80
#